data_AF-A0A2V9AYL1-F1
#
_entry.id   AF-A0A2V9AYL1-F1
#
_cell.length_a   1.000
_cell.length_b   1.000
_cell.length_c   1.000
_cell.angle_alpha   90.00
_cell.angle_beta   90.00
_cell.angle_gamma   90.00
#
_symmetry.space_group_name_H-M   'P 1'
#
loop_
_entity.id
_entity.type
_entity.pdbx_description
1 polymer ?
#
loop_
_entity_poly.entity_id
_entity_poly.type
_entity_poly.pdbx_seq_one_letter_code
_entity_poly.pdbx_strand_id
1 'polypeptide(L)'
;MVEGAVASCTPGLALGSLPSSLAGNGCGDVLGCESARTAASARGVAPGDLQDNPRHRSGLGRDASIPQGEPFLRGWVAMLGLILLLHFGTFQIIALLWQSVGVNAEAIMSAPLRSASLGEFWGKRWNLGFRQLSHELIFRPLHRRLGADAAGFLVFAVSGLIHDFVISLPARGGYGLPTLYFLLQGTGMTIEHSWFGKRLGLGRGGRGWSFMIVFLAAPVFLLFHPWFVMRVMLPFMHAIHAL
;
A
#
# COMPACT_ATOMS: atom_id res chain seq x y z
N MET A 1 53.97 -7.94 -37.30
CA MET A 1 53.49 -9.31 -37.58
C MET A 1 52.14 -9.47 -36.91
N VAL A 2 51.08 -9.30 -37.70
CA VAL A 2 50.12 -10.34 -38.17
C VAL A 2 48.93 -10.40 -37.19
N GLU A 3 47.80 -9.72 -37.48
CA GLU A 3 46.60 -10.19 -38.24
C GLU A 3 45.93 -11.40 -37.57
N GLY A 4 44.69 -11.30 -37.09
CA GLY A 4 43.40 -11.29 -37.82
C GLY A 4 42.44 -12.19 -37.00
N ALA A 5 41.11 -12.17 -37.07
CA ALA A 5 40.16 -11.62 -38.00
C ALA A 5 38.78 -11.49 -37.29
N VAL A 6 37.99 -10.53 -37.77
CA VAL A 6 36.56 -10.34 -37.47
C VAL A 6 35.74 -11.27 -38.36
N ALA A 7 34.64 -11.82 -37.86
CA ALA A 7 33.58 -12.40 -38.68
C ALA A 7 32.20 -12.00 -38.13
N SER A 8 31.57 -11.06 -38.81
CA SER A 8 30.14 -10.78 -38.78
C SER A 8 29.48 -11.57 -39.90
N CYS A 9 28.28 -12.13 -39.66
CA CYS A 9 27.39 -12.61 -40.73
C CYS A 9 25.93 -12.31 -40.37
N THR A 10 25.39 -11.28 -41.01
CA THR A 10 23.99 -11.15 -41.44
C THR A 10 23.76 -11.98 -42.71
N PRO A 11 22.50 -12.32 -43.00
CA PRO A 11 21.86 -11.86 -44.25
C PRO A 11 20.45 -11.30 -43.94
N GLY A 12 19.91 -10.25 -44.59
CA GLY A 12 19.89 -9.95 -46.02
C GLY A 12 18.54 -10.38 -46.60
N LEU A 13 17.48 -9.57 -46.45
CA LEU A 13 16.82 -8.79 -47.52
C LEU A 13 16.13 -9.61 -48.62
N ALA A 14 14.80 -9.48 -48.76
CA ALA A 14 14.13 -9.31 -50.05
C ALA A 14 12.64 -8.94 -49.90
N LEU A 15 12.29 -7.81 -50.52
CA LEU A 15 10.93 -7.39 -50.87
C LEU A 15 10.33 -8.26 -51.98
N GLY A 16 9.00 -8.28 -52.05
CA GLY A 16 8.17 -8.65 -53.19
C GLY A 16 6.90 -9.32 -52.68
N SER A 17 5.69 -9.08 -53.16
CA SER A 17 5.14 -8.19 -54.20
C SER A 17 3.61 -8.36 -54.10
N LEU A 18 2.86 -7.31 -54.40
CA LEU A 18 1.39 -7.36 -54.61
C LEU A 18 1.00 -8.43 -55.65
N PRO A 19 -0.26 -8.87 -55.63
CA PRO A 19 -1.11 -8.38 -56.71
C PRO A 19 -2.53 -7.97 -56.27
N SER A 20 -3.07 -7.11 -57.13
CA SER A 20 -4.39 -6.53 -57.17
C SER A 20 -5.49 -7.52 -57.57
N SER A 21 -6.74 -7.10 -57.29
CA SER A 21 -7.96 -7.35 -58.07
C SER A 21 -8.87 -8.52 -57.67
N LEU A 22 -10.05 -8.16 -57.13
CA LEU A 22 -11.41 -8.56 -57.53
C LEU A 22 -12.37 -7.81 -56.57
N ALA A 23 -12.88 -6.63 -56.93
CA ALA A 23 -14.08 -6.41 -57.76
C ALA A 23 -15.37 -6.98 -57.15
N GLY A 24 -16.28 -6.10 -56.73
CA GLY A 24 -17.63 -6.43 -56.27
C GLY A 24 -18.38 -5.26 -55.67
N ASN A 25 -19.01 -4.44 -56.53
CA ASN A 25 -20.04 -3.42 -56.26
C ASN A 25 -21.13 -3.92 -55.29
N GLY A 26 -21.91 -3.12 -54.55
CA GLY A 26 -22.24 -1.70 -54.59
C GLY A 26 -23.63 -1.49 -53.94
N CYS A 27 -23.97 -0.23 -53.64
CA CYS A 27 -25.26 0.31 -53.14
C CYS A 27 -25.76 -0.24 -51.78
N GLY A 28 -26.03 0.56 -50.74
CA GLY A 28 -26.60 1.91 -50.74
C GLY A 28 -28.11 1.79 -50.54
N ASP A 29 -28.61 2.05 -49.33
CA ASP A 29 -29.89 2.74 -49.20
C ASP A 29 -30.09 3.39 -47.83
N VAL A 30 -30.76 4.53 -47.90
CA VAL A 30 -31.02 5.53 -46.89
C VAL A 30 -32.51 5.47 -46.51
N LEU A 31 -32.86 6.07 -45.37
CA LEU A 31 -34.20 6.50 -44.91
C LEU A 31 -35.03 5.54 -44.05
N GLY A 32 -35.59 6.11 -42.99
CA GLY A 32 -36.73 5.56 -42.27
C GLY A 32 -36.97 6.23 -40.91
N CYS A 33 -37.43 7.48 -40.91
CA CYS A 33 -37.90 8.23 -39.76
C CYS A 33 -39.43 8.41 -39.89
N GLU A 34 -40.24 7.83 -39.00
CA GLU A 34 -41.66 8.15 -38.75
C GLU A 34 -42.04 7.57 -37.37
N SER A 35 -42.36 8.33 -36.32
CA SER A 35 -43.48 9.26 -36.05
C SER A 35 -44.78 8.59 -35.59
N ALA A 36 -45.07 8.83 -34.30
CA ALA A 36 -46.36 9.26 -33.73
C ALA A 36 -47.60 8.34 -33.66
N ARG A 37 -48.07 8.22 -32.40
CA ARG A 37 -49.47 8.23 -31.92
C ARG A 37 -50.37 7.04 -32.25
N THR A 38 -50.77 6.33 -31.18
CA THR A 38 -52.21 6.17 -30.89
C THR A 38 -52.45 5.97 -29.40
N ALA A 39 -53.34 6.78 -28.84
CA ALA A 39 -53.92 6.62 -27.52
C ALA A 39 -55.08 5.60 -27.58
N ALA A 40 -55.22 4.72 -26.59
CA ALA A 40 -56.52 4.22 -26.16
C ALA A 40 -56.41 3.50 -24.80
N SER A 41 -57.17 4.03 -23.85
CA SER A 41 -57.48 3.48 -22.54
C SER A 41 -58.24 2.16 -22.63
N ALA A 42 -57.86 1.16 -21.84
CA ALA A 42 -58.79 0.15 -21.35
C ALA A 42 -58.32 -0.39 -19.97
N ARG A 43 -59.21 -0.26 -18.99
CA ARG A 43 -59.09 -0.76 -17.61
C ARG A 43 -59.02 -2.29 -17.60
N GLY A 44 -58.29 -2.87 -16.64
CA GLY A 44 -58.44 -4.29 -16.30
C GLY A 44 -57.48 -4.81 -15.23
N VAL A 45 -58.02 -4.98 -14.01
CA VAL A 45 -57.80 -6.13 -13.10
C VAL A 45 -56.45 -6.29 -12.36
N ALA A 46 -56.59 -6.22 -11.03
CA ALA A 46 -55.84 -6.69 -9.85
C ALA A 46 -54.40 -7.30 -9.95
N PRO A 47 -53.58 -7.07 -8.90
CA PRO A 47 -52.21 -7.56 -8.80
C PRO A 47 -52.15 -8.99 -8.24
N GLY A 48 -51.46 -9.88 -8.94
CA GLY A 48 -51.22 -11.24 -8.47
C GLY A 48 -50.29 -11.99 -9.42
N ASP A 49 -49.30 -12.66 -8.84
CA ASP A 49 -48.45 -13.67 -9.47
C ASP A 49 -47.28 -13.20 -10.33
N LEU A 50 -46.32 -12.55 -9.66
CA LEU A 50 -44.90 -12.74 -9.96
C LEU A 50 -44.19 -13.16 -8.67
N GLN A 51 -44.36 -14.44 -8.35
CA GLN A 51 -43.63 -15.12 -7.29
C GLN A 51 -42.22 -15.40 -7.81
N ASP A 52 -41.33 -14.40 -7.67
CA ASP A 52 -39.90 -14.58 -7.88
C ASP A 52 -39.37 -15.59 -6.85
N ASN A 53 -39.15 -16.82 -7.31
CA ASN A 53 -38.62 -17.94 -6.55
C ASN A 53 -37.12 -17.73 -6.24
N PRO A 54 -36.69 -17.52 -4.98
CA PRO A 54 -35.29 -17.23 -4.67
C PRO A 54 -34.50 -18.53 -4.40
N ARG A 55 -34.66 -19.55 -5.25
CA ARG A 55 -33.94 -20.82 -5.10
C ARG A 55 -33.33 -21.32 -6.40
N HIS A 56 -32.51 -20.50 -7.06
CA HIS A 56 -31.48 -21.01 -7.99
C HIS A 56 -30.49 -19.90 -8.40
N ARG A 57 -29.58 -19.53 -7.49
CA ARG A 57 -28.28 -18.93 -7.85
C ARG A 57 -27.16 -19.51 -6.98
N SER A 58 -26.99 -20.83 -7.10
CA SER A 58 -25.75 -21.51 -6.75
C SER A 58 -24.91 -21.64 -8.03
N GLY A 59 -24.05 -20.65 -8.26
CA GLY A 59 -23.18 -20.60 -9.44
C GLY A 59 -21.95 -19.76 -9.18
N LEU A 60 -20.88 -20.43 -8.77
CA LEU A 60 -19.48 -20.14 -9.05
C LEU A 60 -19.06 -18.67 -9.24
N GLY A 61 -18.56 -18.09 -8.16
CA GLY A 61 -17.83 -16.85 -8.11
C GLY A 61 -17.50 -16.57 -6.65
N ARG A 62 -16.59 -17.34 -6.05
CA ARG A 62 -15.99 -16.92 -4.77
C ARG A 62 -15.02 -15.79 -5.07
N ASP A 63 -15.57 -14.66 -5.46
CA ASP A 63 -14.89 -13.40 -5.25
C ASP A 63 -14.66 -13.35 -3.75
N ALA A 64 -13.42 -13.21 -3.33
CA ALA A 64 -13.04 -13.03 -1.93
C ALA A 64 -13.48 -11.64 -1.43
N SER A 65 -14.72 -11.25 -1.73
CA SER A 65 -15.33 -10.01 -1.29
C SER A 65 -15.74 -10.18 0.17
N ILE A 66 -15.08 -9.42 1.05
CA ILE A 66 -15.40 -9.32 2.48
C ILE A 66 -16.90 -9.00 2.63
N PRO A 67 -17.65 -9.65 3.55
CA PRO A 67 -19.08 -9.41 3.75
C PRO A 67 -19.44 -7.92 3.81
N GLN A 68 -20.54 -7.53 3.15
CA GLN A 68 -21.03 -6.14 3.00
C GLN A 68 -21.35 -5.44 4.34
N GLY A 69 -21.45 -6.18 5.44
CA GLY A 69 -21.86 -5.66 6.76
C GLY A 69 -20.75 -5.01 7.60
N GLU A 70 -19.47 -5.15 7.24
CA GLU A 70 -18.35 -4.74 8.12
C GLU A 70 -17.40 -3.73 7.42
N PRO A 71 -17.81 -2.45 7.26
CA PRO A 71 -17.02 -1.44 6.57
C PRO A 71 -15.65 -1.22 7.25
N PHE A 72 -15.59 -1.39 8.57
CA PHE A 72 -14.34 -1.26 9.32
C PHE A 72 -13.33 -2.36 8.95
N LEU A 73 -13.76 -3.61 8.86
CA LEU A 73 -12.90 -4.74 8.48
C LEU A 73 -12.38 -4.57 7.04
N ARG A 74 -13.24 -4.14 6.12
CA ARG A 74 -12.84 -3.81 4.74
C ARG A 74 -11.77 -2.75 4.70
N GLY A 75 -11.96 -1.66 5.45
CA GLY A 75 -10.98 -0.58 5.55
C GLY A 75 -9.62 -1.06 6.07
N TRP A 76 -9.61 -1.94 7.08
CA TRP A 76 -8.37 -2.54 7.59
C TRP A 76 -7.68 -3.46 6.60
N VAL A 77 -8.41 -4.37 5.94
CA VAL A 77 -7.82 -5.27 4.94
C VAL A 77 -7.28 -4.48 3.76
N ALA A 78 -8.03 -3.49 3.27
CA ALA A 78 -7.60 -2.58 2.23
C ALA A 78 -6.33 -1.82 2.61
N MET A 79 -6.30 -1.25 3.81
CA MET A 79 -5.15 -0.50 4.31
C MET A 79 -3.92 -1.40 4.47
N LEU A 80 -4.08 -2.61 5.00
CA LEU A 80 -2.98 -3.59 5.09
C LEU A 80 -2.45 -3.96 3.69
N GLY A 81 -3.34 -4.23 2.74
CA GLY A 81 -2.97 -4.52 1.35
C GLY A 81 -2.20 -3.37 0.71
N LEU A 82 -2.70 -2.13 0.87
CA LEU A 82 -2.05 -0.93 0.34
C LEU A 82 -0.69 -0.67 0.97
N ILE A 83 -0.57 -0.80 2.30
CA ILE A 83 0.70 -0.66 3.01
C ILE A 83 1.70 -1.70 2.51
N LEU A 84 1.28 -2.97 2.38
CA LEU A 84 2.17 -4.03 1.90
C LEU A 84 2.62 -3.79 0.47
N LEU A 85 1.69 -3.45 -0.43
CA LEU A 85 1.96 -3.15 -1.83
C LEU A 85 2.93 -1.98 -1.96
N LEU A 86 2.68 -0.88 -1.26
CA LEU A 86 3.51 0.32 -1.33
C LEU A 86 4.91 0.08 -0.76
N HIS A 87 5.00 -0.49 0.45
CA HIS A 87 6.25 -0.58 1.19
C HIS A 87 7.14 -1.74 0.75
N PHE A 88 6.56 -2.89 0.39
CA PHE A 88 7.31 -4.08 -0.02
C PHE A 88 7.27 -4.35 -1.52
N GLY A 89 6.32 -3.79 -2.25
CA GLY A 89 6.27 -3.87 -3.71
C GLY A 89 6.90 -2.63 -4.37
N THR A 90 6.19 -1.50 -4.31
CA THR A 90 6.55 -0.30 -5.08
C THR A 90 7.92 0.25 -4.75
N PHE A 91 8.28 0.40 -3.47
CA PHE A 91 9.61 0.91 -3.10
C PHE A 91 10.75 -0.04 -3.49
N GLN A 92 10.50 -1.35 -3.52
CA GLN A 92 11.50 -2.31 -4.01
C GLN A 92 11.70 -2.17 -5.52
N ILE A 93 10.61 -2.05 -6.28
CA ILE A 93 10.68 -1.84 -7.73
C ILE A 93 11.41 -0.53 -8.03
N ILE A 94 11.11 0.56 -7.33
CA ILE A 94 11.80 1.84 -7.49
C ILE A 94 13.30 1.70 -7.21
N ALA A 95 13.70 1.01 -6.13
CA ALA A 95 15.11 0.77 -5.83
C ALA A 95 15.80 -0.02 -6.97
N LEU A 96 15.15 -1.06 -7.49
CA LEU A 96 15.67 -1.86 -8.61
C LEU A 96 15.79 -1.04 -9.91
N LEU A 97 14.85 -0.14 -10.18
CA LEU A 97 14.92 0.77 -11.32
C LEU A 97 16.10 1.76 -11.20
N TRP A 98 16.38 2.25 -10.00
CA TRP A 98 17.56 3.07 -9.75
C TRP A 98 18.87 2.27 -9.90
N GLN A 99 18.88 1.02 -9.42
CA GLN A 99 20.02 0.12 -9.62
C GLN A 99 20.26 -0.22 -11.09
N SER A 100 19.20 -0.34 -11.91
CA SER A 100 19.33 -0.61 -13.34
C SER A 100 19.92 0.56 -14.12
N VAL A 101 19.78 1.81 -13.63
CA VAL A 101 20.45 3.00 -14.17
C VAL A 101 21.81 3.28 -13.50
N GLY A 102 22.32 2.35 -12.69
CA GLY A 102 23.66 2.42 -12.09
C GLY A 102 23.75 3.19 -10.76
N VAL A 103 22.62 3.57 -10.16
CA VAL A 103 22.58 4.20 -8.83
C VAL A 103 22.47 3.12 -7.77
N ASN A 104 23.38 3.12 -6.80
CA ASN A 104 23.35 2.20 -5.66
C ASN A 104 22.24 2.58 -4.65
N ALA A 105 20.99 2.53 -5.09
CA ALA A 105 19.82 2.80 -4.27
C ALA A 105 19.48 1.58 -3.42
N GLU A 106 19.61 1.69 -2.10
CA GLU A 106 19.13 0.67 -1.18
C GLU A 106 17.61 0.72 -1.04
N ALA A 107 17.00 -0.43 -0.80
CA ALA A 107 15.57 -0.51 -0.53
C ALA A 107 15.22 0.21 0.78
N ILE A 108 14.13 0.99 0.77
CA ILE A 108 13.65 1.73 1.96
C ILE A 108 13.28 0.76 3.11
N MET A 109 12.82 -0.44 2.79
CA MET A 109 12.45 -1.49 3.75
C MET A 109 13.34 -2.72 3.59
N SER A 110 13.96 -3.18 4.69
CA SER A 110 14.91 -4.30 4.70
C SER A 110 14.46 -5.44 5.61
N ALA A 111 13.51 -6.25 5.12
CA ALA A 111 12.94 -7.41 5.82
C ALA A 111 12.64 -7.16 7.31
N PRO A 112 11.75 -6.21 7.64
CA PRO A 112 11.51 -5.72 9.00
C PRO A 112 10.99 -6.81 9.96
N LEU A 113 10.26 -7.80 9.48
CA LEU A 113 9.78 -8.91 10.33
C LEU A 113 10.90 -9.86 10.78
N ARG A 114 12.09 -9.79 10.17
CA ARG A 114 13.28 -10.56 10.58
C ARG A 114 14.08 -9.89 11.71
N SER A 115 13.63 -8.74 12.20
CA SER A 115 14.27 -8.03 13.32
C SER A 115 14.18 -8.87 14.59
N ALA A 116 15.28 -9.00 15.34
CA ALA A 116 15.27 -9.70 16.63
C ALA A 116 14.98 -8.76 17.81
N SER A 117 14.82 -7.46 17.57
CA SER A 117 14.53 -6.46 18.60
C SER A 117 13.84 -5.21 18.03
N LEU A 118 13.31 -4.37 18.93
CA LEU A 118 12.63 -3.13 18.57
C LEU A 118 13.62 -2.10 18.03
N GLY A 119 14.83 -2.05 18.60
CA GLY A 119 15.96 -1.26 18.10
C GLY A 119 16.37 -1.64 16.67
N GLU A 120 16.43 -2.93 16.35
CA GLU A 120 16.77 -3.38 15.00
C GLU A 120 15.67 -3.04 13.98
N PHE A 121 14.41 -3.21 14.37
CA PHE A 121 13.25 -2.89 13.53
C PHE A 121 13.28 -1.42 13.10
N TRP A 122 13.22 -0.49 14.06
CA TRP A 122 13.16 0.95 13.77
C TRP A 122 14.49 1.54 13.29
N GLY A 123 15.62 0.96 13.71
CA GLY A 123 16.94 1.52 13.46
C GLY A 123 17.67 0.97 12.23
N LYS A 124 17.25 -0.16 11.67
CA LYS A 124 18.01 -0.83 10.58
C LYS A 124 17.16 -1.44 9.48
N ARG A 125 15.84 -1.56 9.66
CA ARG A 125 15.01 -2.35 8.75
C ARG A 125 13.72 -1.68 8.32
N TRP A 126 13.22 -0.76 9.12
CA TRP A 126 12.04 0.03 8.84
C TRP A 126 12.42 1.44 8.37
N ASN A 127 11.95 1.81 7.18
CA ASN A 127 12.05 3.16 6.59
C ASN A 127 13.45 3.79 6.68
N LEU A 128 14.44 3.15 6.04
CA LEU A 128 15.84 3.56 6.06
C LEU A 128 16.07 4.99 5.56
N GLY A 129 15.27 5.45 4.60
CA GLY A 129 15.32 6.82 4.09
C GLY A 129 14.93 7.85 5.16
N PHE A 130 13.76 7.68 5.78
CA PHE A 130 13.35 8.58 6.88
C PHE A 130 14.30 8.49 8.08
N ARG A 131 14.80 7.30 8.38
CA ARG A 131 15.79 7.09 9.44
C ARG A 131 17.06 7.91 9.18
N GLN A 132 17.61 7.87 7.97
CA GLN A 132 18.79 8.64 7.62
C GLN A 132 18.54 10.15 7.76
N LEU A 133 17.43 10.63 7.20
CA LEU A 133 17.03 12.03 7.30
C LEU A 133 16.89 12.49 8.76
N SER A 134 16.19 11.70 9.57
CA SER A 134 15.98 12.00 10.99
C SER A 134 17.27 11.92 11.79
N HIS A 135 18.17 11.00 11.43
CA HIS A 135 19.47 10.89 12.07
C HIS A 135 20.32 12.13 11.81
N GLU A 136 20.37 12.61 10.57
CA GLU A 136 21.16 13.78 10.19
C GLU A 136 20.57 15.09 10.72
N LEU A 137 19.25 15.26 10.59
CA LEU A 137 18.58 16.53 10.93
C LEU A 137 18.23 16.67 12.42
N ILE A 138 17.95 15.57 13.12
CA ILE A 138 17.43 15.62 14.49
C ILE A 138 18.41 14.96 15.46
N PHE A 139 18.79 13.71 15.19
CA PHE A 139 19.61 12.95 16.15
C PHE A 139 21.00 13.53 16.31
N ARG A 140 21.75 13.74 15.23
CA ARG A 140 23.14 14.23 15.25
C ARG A 140 23.31 15.58 15.97
N PRO A 141 22.50 16.62 15.69
CA PRO A 141 22.65 17.89 16.41
C PRO A 141 22.28 17.77 17.89
N LEU A 142 21.32 16.90 18.21
CA LEU A 142 20.79 16.77 19.57
C LEU A 142 21.59 15.82 20.45
N HIS A 143 22.20 14.79 19.86
CA HIS A 143 23.03 13.79 20.53
C HIS A 143 24.16 14.46 21.33
N ARG A 144 24.77 15.51 20.78
CA ARG A 144 25.84 16.27 21.46
C ARG A 144 25.36 17.02 22.71
N ARG A 145 24.06 17.32 22.82
CA ARG A 145 23.49 18.13 23.91
C ARG A 145 22.74 17.31 24.94
N LEU A 146 22.00 16.29 24.52
CA LEU A 146 21.07 15.53 25.38
C LEU A 146 21.48 14.07 25.59
N GLY A 147 22.50 13.58 24.86
CA GLY A 147 22.89 12.16 24.88
C GLY A 147 22.04 11.29 23.95
N ALA A 148 22.45 10.03 23.79
CA ALA A 148 21.89 9.11 22.79
C ALA A 148 20.43 8.73 23.06
N ASP A 149 20.08 8.40 24.30
CA ASP A 149 18.73 7.93 24.64
C ASP A 149 17.69 9.04 24.49
N ALA A 150 17.98 10.24 25.01
CA ALA A 150 17.09 11.39 24.87
C ALA A 150 16.98 11.88 23.42
N ALA A 151 18.10 11.87 22.67
CA ALA A 151 18.06 12.22 21.25
C ALA A 151 17.23 11.22 20.43
N GLY A 152 17.39 9.92 20.70
CA GLY A 152 16.58 8.86 20.08
C GLY A 152 15.10 9.03 20.39
N PHE A 153 14.75 9.26 21.66
CA PHE A 153 13.37 9.52 22.06
C PHE A 153 12.77 10.74 21.35
N LEU A 154 13.54 11.84 21.20
CA LEU A 154 13.03 13.01 20.49
C LEU A 154 12.80 12.74 19.00
N VAL A 155 13.61 11.90 18.35
CA VAL A 155 13.33 11.46 16.97
C VAL A 155 11.97 10.77 16.90
N PHE A 156 11.63 9.91 17.85
CA PHE A 156 10.31 9.29 17.93
C PHE A 156 9.20 10.33 18.16
N ALA A 157 9.42 11.30 19.05
CA ALA A 157 8.44 12.36 19.29
C ALA A 157 8.15 13.20 18.03
N VAL A 158 9.20 13.65 17.33
CA VAL A 158 9.08 14.42 16.08
C VAL A 158 8.43 13.56 14.98
N SER A 159 8.83 12.30 14.85
CA SER A 159 8.18 11.35 13.94
C SER A 159 6.69 11.20 14.24
N GLY A 160 6.33 11.08 15.52
CA GLY A 160 4.95 11.02 15.97
C GLY A 160 4.13 12.22 15.55
N LEU A 161 4.66 13.43 15.73
CA LEU A 161 4.01 14.66 15.31
C LEU A 161 3.81 14.71 13.79
N ILE A 162 4.83 14.33 13.00
CA ILE A 162 4.71 14.25 11.54
C ILE A 162 3.60 13.27 11.14
N HIS A 163 3.52 12.11 11.79
CA HIS A 163 2.45 11.14 11.52
C HIS A 163 1.08 11.68 11.95
N ASP A 164 0.99 12.43 13.04
CA ASP A 164 -0.26 13.09 13.44
C ASP A 164 -0.71 14.11 12.39
N PHE A 165 0.22 14.88 11.82
CA PHE A 165 -0.09 15.79 10.72
C PHE A 165 -0.54 15.03 9.46
N VAL A 166 0.11 13.93 9.10
CA VAL A 166 -0.20 13.20 7.86
C VAL A 166 -1.47 12.34 7.99
N ILE A 167 -1.77 11.80 9.17
CA ILE A 167 -2.88 10.86 9.40
C ILE A 167 -4.11 11.60 9.96
N SER A 168 -3.92 12.37 11.03
CA SER A 168 -5.03 12.97 11.79
C SER A 168 -5.61 14.20 11.10
N LEU A 169 -4.82 14.98 10.34
CA LEU A 169 -5.36 16.13 9.59
C LEU A 169 -6.32 15.69 8.47
N PRO A 170 -5.97 14.76 7.56
CA PRO A 170 -6.91 14.31 6.53
C PRO A 170 -8.14 13.62 7.13
N ALA A 171 -7.96 12.89 8.25
CA ALA A 171 -9.08 12.27 8.96
C ALA A 171 -9.96 13.26 9.74
N ARG A 172 -9.48 14.50 9.93
CA ARG A 172 -10.12 15.56 10.75
C ARG A 172 -10.51 15.03 12.13
N GLY A 173 -9.63 14.24 12.76
CA GLY A 173 -9.90 13.56 14.02
C GLY A 173 -8.79 12.58 14.38
N GLY A 174 -8.73 12.15 15.64
CA GLY A 174 -7.67 11.25 16.13
C GLY A 174 -6.35 11.96 16.49
N TYR A 175 -6.37 13.29 16.64
CA TYR A 175 -5.20 14.10 17.00
C TYR A 175 -4.47 13.56 18.22
N GLY A 176 -3.15 13.48 18.11
CA GLY A 176 -2.25 12.96 19.13
C GLY A 176 -2.17 11.43 19.22
N LEU A 177 -3.07 10.65 18.60
CA LEU A 177 -3.01 9.19 18.68
C LEU A 177 -1.78 8.60 17.96
N PRO A 178 -1.43 9.04 16.73
CA PRO A 178 -0.16 8.67 16.10
C PRO A 178 1.04 9.11 16.94
N THR A 179 1.02 10.32 17.51
CA THR A 179 2.10 10.78 18.39
C THR A 179 2.28 9.86 19.59
N LEU A 180 1.18 9.48 20.25
CA LEU A 180 1.20 8.55 21.38
C LEU A 180 1.78 7.20 20.98
N TYR A 181 1.43 6.67 19.80
CA TYR A 181 2.02 5.43 19.27
C TYR A 181 3.55 5.53 19.22
N PHE A 182 4.11 6.57 18.60
CA PHE A 182 5.55 6.70 18.48
C PHE A 182 6.25 6.98 19.82
N LEU A 183 5.60 7.68 20.76
CA LEU A 183 6.13 7.84 22.12
C LEU A 183 6.19 6.50 22.87
N LEU A 184 5.21 5.62 22.68
CA LEU A 184 5.26 4.26 23.21
C LEU A 184 6.42 3.46 22.59
N GLN A 185 6.66 3.60 21.28
CA GLN A 185 7.83 2.97 20.63
C GLN A 185 9.15 3.50 21.19
N GLY A 186 9.28 4.82 21.35
CA GLY A 186 10.46 5.44 21.95
C GLY A 186 10.70 4.95 23.38
N THR A 187 9.64 4.79 24.17
CA THR A 187 9.71 4.23 25.53
C THR A 187 10.08 2.74 25.50
N GLY A 188 9.54 1.96 24.56
CA GLY A 188 9.94 0.57 24.37
C GLY A 188 11.43 0.44 24.06
N MET A 189 11.98 1.36 23.25
CA MET A 189 13.40 1.38 22.91
C MET A 189 14.29 1.75 24.10
N THR A 190 13.89 2.73 24.92
CA THR A 190 14.64 3.06 26.15
C THR A 190 14.60 1.92 27.17
N ILE A 191 13.48 1.20 27.27
CA ILE A 191 13.37 -0.02 28.09
C ILE A 191 14.30 -1.12 27.55
N GLU A 192 14.34 -1.36 26.24
CA GLU A 192 15.24 -2.35 25.62
C GLU A 192 16.71 -2.03 25.92
N HIS A 193 17.12 -0.75 25.83
CA HIS A 193 18.50 -0.31 26.06
C HIS A 193 18.89 -0.21 27.54
N SER A 194 17.92 -0.11 28.44
CA SER A 194 18.14 -0.07 29.88
C SER A 194 18.84 -1.33 30.38
N TRP A 195 19.46 -1.23 31.57
CA TRP A 195 20.08 -2.39 32.22
C TRP A 195 19.08 -3.55 32.40
N PHE A 196 17.82 -3.25 32.71
CA PHE A 196 16.76 -4.25 32.87
C PHE A 196 16.45 -4.97 31.56
N GLY A 197 16.31 -4.23 30.45
CA GLY A 197 16.07 -4.81 29.12
C GLY A 197 17.22 -5.69 28.65
N LYS A 198 18.46 -5.26 28.91
CA LYS A 198 19.67 -6.06 28.64
C LYS A 198 19.72 -7.33 29.48
N ARG A 199 19.37 -7.25 30.77
CA ARG A 199 19.32 -8.41 31.69
C ARG A 199 18.25 -9.43 31.28
N LEU A 200 17.11 -8.98 30.78
CA LEU A 200 16.05 -9.84 30.25
C LEU A 200 16.31 -10.35 28.83
N GLY A 201 17.35 -9.84 28.16
CA GLY A 201 17.68 -10.21 26.79
C GLY A 201 16.69 -9.67 25.75
N LEU A 202 16.04 -8.52 25.99
CA LEU A 202 15.06 -7.93 25.07
C LEU A 202 15.68 -7.45 23.75
N GLY A 203 17.01 -7.31 23.69
CA GLY A 203 17.70 -6.90 22.47
C GLY A 203 18.03 -8.04 21.49
N ARG A 204 17.76 -9.31 21.83
CA ARG A 204 18.16 -10.47 21.01
C ARG A 204 17.20 -11.66 21.12
N GLY A 205 17.17 -12.48 20.06
CA GLY A 205 16.49 -13.78 20.02
C GLY A 205 14.97 -13.69 20.06
N GLY A 206 14.32 -14.81 20.41
CA GLY A 206 12.85 -14.90 20.42
C GLY A 206 12.17 -13.98 21.43
N ARG A 207 12.82 -13.68 22.57
CA ARG A 207 12.29 -12.75 23.59
C ARG A 207 12.23 -11.31 23.07
N GLY A 208 13.30 -10.85 22.44
CA GLY A 208 13.32 -9.52 21.81
C GLY A 208 12.34 -9.42 20.64
N TRP A 209 12.20 -10.49 19.86
CA TRP A 209 11.19 -10.57 18.80
C TRP A 209 9.76 -10.47 19.35
N SER A 210 9.42 -11.23 20.41
CA SER A 210 8.10 -11.15 21.03
C SER A 210 7.83 -9.77 21.64
N PHE A 211 8.82 -9.18 22.31
CA PHE A 211 8.74 -7.83 22.85
C PHE A 211 8.47 -6.81 21.74
N MET A 212 9.22 -6.88 20.64
CA MET A 212 9.02 -6.05 19.46
C MET A 212 7.60 -6.23 18.92
N ILE A 213 7.13 -7.45 18.67
CA ILE A 213 5.80 -7.69 18.11
C ILE A 213 4.70 -7.13 19.02
N VAL A 214 4.81 -7.30 20.33
CA VAL A 214 3.84 -6.74 21.28
C VAL A 214 3.83 -5.21 21.20
N PHE A 215 5.00 -4.57 21.23
CA PHE A 215 5.09 -3.10 21.14
C PHE A 215 4.64 -2.57 19.78
N LEU A 216 4.84 -3.30 18.69
CA LEU A 216 4.41 -2.89 17.35
C LEU A 216 2.91 -3.06 17.15
N ALA A 217 2.39 -4.25 17.49
CA ALA A 217 1.03 -4.65 17.15
C ALA A 217 -0.01 -4.19 18.15
N ALA A 218 0.27 -4.22 19.46
CA ALA A 218 -0.73 -3.86 20.46
C ALA A 218 -1.23 -2.40 20.32
N PRO A 219 -0.37 -1.38 20.13
CA PRO A 219 -0.82 -0.01 19.94
C PRO A 219 -1.12 0.34 18.47
N VAL A 220 -1.19 -0.62 17.54
CA VAL A 220 -1.37 -0.32 16.09
C VAL A 220 -2.65 0.47 15.80
N PHE A 221 -3.70 0.26 16.61
CA PHE A 221 -4.96 0.99 16.52
C PHE A 221 -4.84 2.47 16.93
N LEU A 222 -3.78 2.86 17.64
CA LEU A 222 -3.47 4.27 17.91
C LEU A 222 -2.88 4.94 16.67
N LEU A 223 -2.02 4.23 15.94
CA LEU A 223 -1.42 4.73 14.70
C LEU A 223 -2.49 4.86 13.60
N PHE A 224 -3.28 3.81 13.39
CA PHE A 224 -4.38 3.78 12.42
C PHE A 224 -5.72 3.83 13.16
N HIS A 225 -6.02 4.99 13.73
CA HIS A 225 -7.24 5.19 14.48
C HIS A 225 -8.50 5.04 13.59
N PRO A 226 -9.67 4.67 14.17
CA PRO A 226 -10.86 4.37 13.38
C PRO A 226 -11.32 5.51 12.45
N TRP A 227 -11.16 6.78 12.87
CA TRP A 227 -11.51 7.91 12.01
C TRP A 227 -10.68 7.96 10.71
N PHE A 228 -9.41 7.56 10.73
CA PHE A 228 -8.58 7.52 9.53
C PHE A 228 -9.06 6.44 8.57
N VAL A 229 -9.33 5.24 9.09
CA VAL A 229 -9.83 4.12 8.28
C VAL A 229 -11.17 4.48 7.63
N MET A 230 -12.10 5.06 8.40
CA MET A 230 -13.45 5.34 7.92
C MET A 230 -13.54 6.58 7.02
N ARG A 231 -12.75 7.63 7.28
CA ARG A 231 -12.87 8.92 6.58
C ARG A 231 -11.83 9.12 5.48
N VAL A 232 -10.75 8.35 5.47
CA VAL A 232 -9.67 8.47 4.48
C VAL A 232 -9.55 7.19 3.67
N MET A 233 -9.33 6.05 4.33
CA MET A 233 -9.07 4.79 3.61
C MET A 233 -10.30 4.31 2.83
N LEU A 234 -11.48 4.23 3.43
CA LEU A 234 -12.68 3.77 2.72
C LEU A 234 -13.04 4.65 1.51
N PRO A 235 -13.11 6.00 1.62
CA PRO A 235 -13.35 6.85 0.47
C PRO A 235 -12.28 6.72 -0.62
N PHE A 236 -11.01 6.57 -0.22
CA PHE A 236 -9.92 6.36 -1.16
C PHE A 236 -10.09 5.03 -1.93
N MET A 237 -10.44 3.95 -1.25
CA MET A 237 -10.67 2.64 -1.87
C MET A 237 -11.85 2.65 -2.85
N HIS A 238 -12.94 3.34 -2.51
CA HIS A 238 -14.05 3.56 -3.45
C HIS A 238 -13.61 4.38 -4.67
N ALA A 239 -12.78 5.43 -4.47
CA ALA A 239 -12.30 6.26 -5.57
C ALA A 239 -11.43 5.49 -6.58
N ILE A 240 -10.68 4.48 -6.12
CA ILE A 240 -9.89 3.59 -6.99
C ILE A 240 -10.66 2.34 -7.46
N HIS A 241 -11.97 2.27 -7.22
CA HIS A 241 -12.85 1.15 -7.58
C HIS A 241 -12.38 -0.22 -7.04
N ALA A 242 -11.73 -0.24 -5.87
CA ALA A 242 -11.22 -1.47 -5.24
C ALA A 242 -12.19 -2.08 -4.21
N LEU A 243 -13.24 -1.34 -3.82
CA LEU A 243 -14.37 -1.74 -2.98
C LEU A 243 -15.66 -1.17 -3.57
#